data_AF-A0A0N4ZRN6-F1
#
_entry.id   AF-A0A0N4ZRN6-F1
#
_cell.length_a   1.000
_cell.length_b   1.000
_cell.length_c   1.000
_cell.angle_alpha   90.00
_cell.angle_beta   90.00
_cell.angle_gamma   90.00
#
_symmetry.space_group_name_H-M   'P 1'
#
loop_
_entity.id
_entity.type
_entity.pdbx_description
1 polymer ?
#
loop_
_entity_poly.entity_id
_entity_poly.type
_entity_poly.pdbx_seq_one_letter_code
_entity_poly.pdbx_strand_id
1 'polypeptide(L)'
;MNFIILVILCSMYVISVFSSVCENISPNCYSIRKHCKSPTYIKIMRKNCAKACGFCTPPIKSTSPLMRDRIHNCQAIIDKCNVELFMAYMEKNCKRTCSTVTIKKSTTETYPETTLEELESSGEIIDNDE
;
A
#
# COMPACT_ATOMS: atom_id res chain seq x y z
N MET A 1 15.18 0.06 44.84
CA MET A 1 14.76 1.44 44.50
C MET A 1 15.68 2.14 43.50
N ASN A 2 17.02 2.07 43.61
CA ASN A 2 17.92 2.74 42.65
C ASN A 2 17.84 2.25 41.19
N PHE A 3 17.66 0.94 40.95
CA PHE A 3 17.56 0.41 39.59
C PHE A 3 16.32 0.90 38.84
N ILE A 4 15.18 0.98 39.54
CA ILE A 4 13.92 1.47 38.96
C ILE A 4 14.04 2.95 38.59
N ILE A 5 14.67 3.76 39.44
CA ILE A 5 14.93 5.18 39.17
C ILE A 5 15.84 5.34 37.95
N LEU A 6 16.89 4.52 37.82
CA LEU A 6 17.78 4.54 36.65
C LEU A 6 17.06 4.15 35.36
N VAL A 7 16.18 3.15 35.40
CA VAL A 7 15.37 2.74 34.23
C VAL A 7 14.36 3.82 33.84
N ILE A 8 13.77 4.54 34.80
CA ILE A 8 12.85 5.66 34.53
C ILE A 8 13.63 6.84 33.91
N LEU A 9 14.79 7.20 34.44
CA LEU A 9 15.62 8.26 33.89
C LEU A 9 16.15 7.92 32.49
N CYS A 10 16.59 6.67 32.28
CA CYS A 10 16.99 6.18 30.97
C CYS A 10 15.82 6.17 29.98
N SER A 11 14.63 5.73 30.38
CA SER A 11 13.48 5.66 29.46
C SER A 11 12.99 7.06 29.05
N MET A 12 12.95 8.01 29.97
CA MET A 12 12.64 9.42 29.66
C MET A 12 13.69 10.06 28.75
N TYR A 13 14.97 9.72 28.93
CA TYR A 13 16.04 10.16 28.04
C TYR A 13 15.86 9.58 26.63
N VAL A 14 15.57 8.29 26.50
CA VAL A 14 15.40 7.61 25.20
C VAL A 14 14.16 8.11 24.44
N ILE A 15 13.04 8.40 25.13
CA ILE A 15 11.82 8.92 24.48
C ILE A 15 12.08 10.29 23.81
N SER A 16 12.97 11.11 24.38
CA SER A 16 13.31 12.43 23.82
C SER A 16 14.14 12.37 22.52
N VAL A 17 14.71 11.21 22.20
CA VAL A 17 15.72 11.07 21.12
C VAL A 17 15.12 10.58 19.79
N PHE A 18 13.93 9.97 19.77
CA PHE A 18 13.51 9.12 18.63
C PHE A 18 12.21 9.47 17.89
N SER A 19 11.82 10.75 17.78
CA SER A 19 10.76 11.13 16.81
C SER A 19 11.12 12.36 16.01
N SER A 20 11.78 12.19 14.86
CA SER A 20 11.97 13.26 13.88
C SER A 20 10.82 13.24 12.87
N VAL A 21 9.66 13.77 13.27
CA VAL A 21 8.60 14.11 12.30
C VAL A 21 9.18 15.16 11.35
N CYS A 22 9.15 14.87 10.05
CA CYS A 22 9.66 15.80 9.06
C CYS A 22 8.60 16.83 8.68
N GLU A 23 8.66 17.98 9.34
CA GLU A 23 7.72 19.08 9.14
C GLU A 23 8.38 20.45 9.28
N ASN A 24 7.58 21.50 9.04
CA ASN A 24 7.93 22.87 9.38
C ASN A 24 7.21 23.22 10.68
N ILE A 25 7.96 23.55 11.72
CA ILE A 25 7.42 24.01 13.01
C ILE A 25 7.04 25.49 12.91
N SER A 26 7.79 26.28 12.13
CA SER A 26 7.53 27.71 11.96
C SER A 26 6.63 27.99 10.74
N PRO A 27 5.66 28.93 10.83
CA PRO A 27 4.78 29.26 9.71
C PRO A 27 5.51 29.94 8.54
N ASN A 28 6.64 30.60 8.81
CA ASN A 28 7.32 31.45 7.85
C ASN A 28 8.47 30.77 7.09
N CYS A 29 8.62 29.44 7.21
CA CYS A 29 9.78 28.71 6.68
C CYS A 29 10.05 28.92 5.19
N TYR A 30 9.01 29.11 4.37
CA TYR A 30 9.18 29.39 2.95
C TYR A 30 9.75 30.80 2.70
N SER A 31 9.32 31.80 3.47
CA SER A 31 9.80 33.19 3.38
C SER A 31 11.25 33.34 3.83
N ILE A 32 11.71 32.51 4.77
CA ILE A 32 13.08 32.55 5.32
C ILE A 32 14.01 31.47 4.73
N ARG A 33 13.63 30.83 3.63
CA ARG A 33 14.37 29.72 3.02
C ARG A 33 15.81 30.08 2.60
N LYS A 34 16.09 31.36 2.34
CA LYS A 34 17.45 31.85 2.08
C LYS A 34 18.45 31.52 3.21
N HIS A 35 17.95 31.36 4.44
CA HIS A 35 18.76 31.04 5.61
C HIS A 35 19.12 29.56 5.74
N CYS A 36 18.56 28.67 4.90
CA CYS A 36 18.89 27.23 4.93
C CYS A 36 20.39 26.96 4.74
N LYS A 37 21.12 27.83 4.03
CA LYS A 37 22.56 27.71 3.79
C LYS A 37 23.42 28.61 4.68
N SER A 38 22.80 29.44 5.52
CA SER A 38 23.54 30.40 6.34
C SER A 38 24.12 29.69 7.58
N PRO A 39 25.45 29.73 7.81
CA PRO A 39 26.07 29.07 8.95
C PRO A 39 25.49 29.50 10.30
N THR A 40 25.14 30.78 10.43
CA THR A 40 24.54 31.36 11.63
C THR A 40 23.16 30.78 11.93
N TYR A 41 22.37 30.49 10.88
CA TYR A 41 20.96 30.10 11.03
C TYR A 41 20.71 28.61 10.81
N ILE A 42 21.67 27.85 10.28
CA ILE A 42 21.48 26.46 9.87
C ILE A 42 20.93 25.57 11.00
N LYS A 43 21.35 25.80 12.26
CA LYS A 43 20.84 25.08 13.43
C LYS A 43 19.35 25.37 13.66
N ILE A 44 18.96 26.64 13.57
CA ILE A 44 17.56 27.07 13.74
C ILE A 44 16.72 26.54 12.56
N MET A 45 17.24 26.58 11.35
CA MET A 45 16.55 26.10 10.15
C MET A 45 16.37 24.58 10.16
N ARG A 46 17.36 23.81 10.63
CA ARG A 46 17.24 22.35 10.84
C ARG A 46 16.16 21.99 11.85
N LYS A 47 16.00 22.80 12.91
CA LYS A 47 14.98 22.56 13.93
C LYS A 47 13.58 22.95 13.45
N ASN A 48 13.43 24.16 12.90
CA ASN A 48 12.11 24.75 12.71
C ASN A 48 11.59 24.65 11.27
N CYS A 49 12.47 24.45 10.30
CA CYS A 49 12.16 24.49 8.87
C CYS A 49 12.77 23.31 8.12
N ALA A 50 12.87 22.16 8.79
CA ALA A 50 13.53 20.97 8.27
C ALA A 50 12.97 20.56 6.90
N LYS A 51 11.65 20.54 6.76
CA LYS A 51 10.96 20.21 5.51
C LYS A 51 11.20 21.24 4.42
N ALA A 52 11.01 22.53 4.69
CA ALA A 52 11.20 23.61 3.70
C ALA A 52 12.65 23.72 3.20
N CYS A 53 13.62 23.44 4.07
CA CYS A 53 15.03 23.41 3.72
C CYS A 53 15.50 22.09 3.11
N GLY A 54 14.67 21.03 3.13
CA GLY A 54 15.05 19.70 2.66
C GLY A 54 16.05 18.97 3.57
N PHE A 55 16.11 19.33 4.85
CA PHE A 55 16.95 18.64 5.85
C PHE A 55 16.35 17.32 6.33
N CYS A 56 15.11 17.06 5.96
CA CYS A 56 14.41 15.80 6.21
C CYS A 56 13.52 15.46 5.01
N THR A 57 13.17 14.20 4.91
CA THR A 57 12.18 13.70 3.97
C THR A 57 10.95 13.28 4.76
N PRO A 58 9.74 13.76 4.43
CA PRO A 58 8.54 13.23 5.06
C PRO A 58 8.45 11.73 4.82
N PRO A 59 8.00 10.94 5.81
CA PRO A 59 7.67 9.55 5.54
C PRO A 59 6.73 9.55 4.34
N ILE A 60 7.01 8.69 3.36
CA ILE A 60 6.14 8.48 2.22
C ILE A 60 4.83 8.02 2.84
N LYS A 61 3.87 8.93 2.98
CA LYS A 61 2.50 8.56 3.27
C LYS A 61 2.12 7.72 2.07
N SER A 62 2.06 6.39 2.24
CA SER A 62 1.49 5.55 1.22
C SER A 62 0.02 5.94 1.15
N THR A 63 -0.30 6.97 0.38
CA THR A 63 -1.66 7.29 -0.04
C THR A 63 -2.05 6.29 -1.12
N SER A 64 -1.82 5.02 -0.84
CA SER A 64 -2.63 3.98 -1.38
C SER A 64 -3.52 3.57 -0.22
N PRO A 65 -4.85 3.83 -0.26
CA PRO A 65 -5.76 3.11 0.59
C PRO A 65 -5.59 1.64 0.23
N LEU A 66 -4.67 0.97 0.95
CA LEU A 66 -4.38 -0.45 0.86
C LEU A 66 -4.47 -0.96 -0.58
N MET A 67 -3.42 -0.75 -1.37
CA MET A 67 -3.18 -1.61 -2.52
C MET A 67 -2.89 -3.01 -1.98
N ARG A 68 -3.99 -3.68 -1.64
CA ARG A 68 -4.10 -5.01 -1.08
C ARG A 68 -5.27 -5.67 -1.78
N ASP A 69 -5.16 -6.97 -1.86
CA ASP A 69 -6.24 -7.78 -2.38
C ASP A 69 -7.31 -7.93 -1.29
N ARG A 70 -8.57 -7.89 -1.70
CA ARG A 70 -9.75 -8.06 -0.83
C ARG A 70 -10.14 -9.52 -0.68
N ILE A 71 -9.67 -10.37 -1.59
CA ILE A 71 -9.86 -11.83 -1.56
C ILE A 71 -8.51 -12.54 -1.52
N HIS A 72 -8.48 -13.74 -0.93
CA HIS A 72 -7.24 -14.47 -0.67
C HIS A 72 -6.71 -15.23 -1.91
N ASN A 73 -7.59 -15.55 -2.86
CA ASN A 73 -7.27 -16.40 -4.01
C ASN A 73 -6.86 -15.60 -5.28
N CYS A 74 -6.54 -14.31 -5.17
CA CYS A 74 -6.17 -13.50 -6.33
C CYS A 74 -5.00 -14.06 -7.16
N GLN A 75 -4.04 -14.73 -6.52
CA GLN A 75 -2.93 -15.35 -7.23
C GLN A 75 -3.37 -16.51 -8.14
N ALA A 76 -4.42 -17.25 -7.75
CA ALA A 76 -4.95 -18.36 -8.52
C ALA A 76 -5.72 -17.91 -9.76
N ILE A 77 -6.20 -16.65 -9.78
CA ILE A 77 -6.98 -16.05 -10.88
C ILE A 77 -6.24 -14.87 -11.53
N ILE A 78 -4.91 -14.84 -11.43
CA ILE A 78 -4.06 -13.73 -11.91
C ILE A 78 -4.12 -13.53 -13.43
N ASP A 79 -4.43 -14.58 -14.19
CA ASP A 79 -4.66 -14.53 -15.64
C ASP A 79 -5.90 -13.71 -16.01
N LYS A 80 -6.86 -13.59 -15.09
CA LYS A 80 -8.10 -12.81 -15.32
C LYS A 80 -7.91 -11.30 -15.23
N CYS A 81 -6.73 -10.82 -14.81
CA CYS A 81 -6.45 -9.39 -14.66
C CYS A 81 -6.64 -8.57 -15.95
N ASN A 82 -6.53 -9.20 -17.12
CA ASN A 82 -6.67 -8.55 -18.43
C ASN A 82 -7.81 -9.14 -19.28
N VAL A 83 -8.68 -9.96 -18.68
CA VAL A 83 -9.85 -10.51 -19.39
C VAL A 83 -10.99 -9.51 -19.21
N GLU A 84 -11.51 -8.97 -20.32
CA GLU A 84 -12.52 -7.88 -20.33
C GLU A 84 -13.69 -8.15 -19.37
N LEU A 85 -14.22 -9.38 -19.38
CA LEU A 85 -15.32 -9.81 -18.51
C LEU A 85 -14.96 -9.76 -17.01
N PHE A 86 -13.71 -9.99 -16.65
CA PHE A 86 -13.25 -10.08 -15.26
C PHE A 86 -12.51 -8.83 -14.78
N MET A 87 -12.14 -7.89 -15.66
CA MET A 87 -11.35 -6.71 -15.30
C MET A 87 -11.97 -5.93 -14.13
N ALA A 88 -13.28 -5.67 -14.14
CA ALA A 88 -13.95 -4.95 -13.07
C ALA A 88 -13.89 -5.69 -11.72
N TYR A 89 -14.05 -7.02 -11.75
CA TYR A 89 -13.93 -7.87 -10.56
C TYR A 89 -12.49 -7.86 -10.02
N MET A 90 -11.51 -7.98 -10.91
CA MET A 90 -10.09 -8.01 -10.59
C MET A 90 -9.57 -6.66 -10.08
N GLU A 91 -10.03 -5.54 -10.65
CA GLU A 91 -9.70 -4.20 -10.16
C GLU A 91 -10.22 -3.97 -8.74
N LYS A 92 -11.44 -4.45 -8.46
CA LYS A 92 -12.08 -4.31 -7.15
C LYS A 92 -11.41 -5.17 -6.08
N ASN A 93 -11.06 -6.41 -6.42
CA ASN A 93 -10.69 -7.43 -5.44
C ASN A 93 -9.21 -7.82 -5.44
N CYS A 94 -8.49 -7.61 -6.54
CA CYS A 94 -7.13 -8.14 -6.75
C CYS A 94 -6.15 -7.06 -7.21
N LYS A 95 -6.37 -5.81 -6.78
CA LYS A 95 -5.62 -4.63 -7.25
C LYS A 95 -4.11 -4.77 -7.06
N ARG A 96 -3.65 -5.36 -5.96
CA ARG A 96 -2.22 -5.56 -5.71
C ARG A 96 -1.69 -6.64 -6.62
N THR A 97 -2.36 -7.79 -6.71
CA THR A 97 -1.96 -8.90 -7.58
C THR A 97 -1.94 -8.50 -9.05
N CYS A 98 -2.95 -7.81 -9.57
CA CYS A 98 -2.98 -7.43 -10.99
C CYS A 98 -1.93 -6.40 -11.39
N SER A 99 -1.45 -5.62 -10.42
CA SER A 99 -0.39 -4.64 -10.69
C SER A 99 1.01 -5.24 -10.70
N THR A 100 1.17 -6.53 -10.38
CA THR A 100 2.45 -7.24 -10.57
C THR A 100 2.54 -7.94 -11.93
N VAL A 101 1.45 -7.99 -12.71
CA VAL A 101 1.42 -8.62 -14.03
C VAL A 101 2.00 -7.66 -15.07
N THR A 102 3.09 -8.07 -15.73
CA THR A 102 3.53 -7.43 -16.96
C THR A 102 2.55 -7.81 -18.07
N ILE A 103 1.94 -6.82 -18.74
CA ILE A 103 0.97 -7.03 -19.83
C ILE A 103 1.61 -7.91 -20.91
N LYS A 104 1.31 -9.21 -20.89
CA LYS A 104 1.46 -10.06 -22.07
C LYS A 104 0.19 -9.88 -22.87
N LYS A 105 0.33 -9.31 -24.07
CA LYS A 105 -0.75 -9.12 -25.05
C LYS A 105 -1.48 -10.46 -25.22
N SER A 106 -2.70 -10.56 -24.68
CA SER A 106 -3.49 -11.79 -24.73
C SER A 106 -3.89 -12.06 -26.17
N THR A 107 -3.48 -13.21 -26.69
CA THR A 107 -4.00 -13.77 -27.94
C THR A 107 -5.45 -14.17 -27.70
N THR A 108 -6.34 -13.73 -28.59
CA THR A 108 -7.73 -14.14 -28.67
C THR A 108 -7.78 -15.65 -28.89
N GLU A 109 -8.13 -16.43 -27.86
CA GLU A 109 -8.62 -17.79 -28.05
C GLU A 109 -10.13 -17.70 -28.28
N THR A 110 -10.50 -17.88 -29.55
CA THR A 110 -11.85 -18.17 -29.99
C THR A 110 -12.31 -19.46 -29.32
N TYR A 111 -13.18 -19.36 -28.32
CA TYR A 111 -13.92 -20.51 -27.83
C TYR A 111 -15.03 -20.83 -28.85
N PRO A 112 -15.18 -22.08 -29.30
CA PRO A 112 -16.27 -22.45 -30.19
C PRO A 112 -17.60 -22.28 -29.45
N GLU A 113 -18.54 -21.66 -30.17
CA GLU A 113 -19.94 -21.50 -29.83
C GLU A 113 -20.59 -22.88 -29.72
N THR A 114 -21.01 -23.29 -28.52
CA THR A 114 -21.93 -24.41 -28.34
C THR A 114 -23.23 -23.86 -27.78
N THR A 115 -24.23 -23.79 -28.67
CA THR A 115 -25.60 -23.36 -28.38
C THR A 115 -26.39 -24.44 -27.66
N LEU A 116 -27.27 -23.94 -26.79
CA LEU A 116 -28.58 -24.45 -26.36
C LEU A 116 -28.70 -25.81 -25.67
N GLU A 117 -29.44 -25.75 -24.56
CA GLU A 117 -30.42 -26.76 -24.11
C GLU A 117 -29.88 -28.16 -23.83
N GLU A 118 -29.42 -28.40 -22.58
CA GLU A 118 -29.93 -29.48 -21.73
C GLU A 118 -29.21 -29.37 -20.37
N LEU A 119 -29.90 -28.98 -19.30
CA LEU A 119 -29.64 -29.35 -17.89
C LEU A 119 -30.65 -28.64 -16.97
N GLU A 120 -31.92 -28.65 -17.36
CA GLU A 120 -33.00 -28.77 -16.39
C GLU A 120 -33.24 -30.26 -16.20
N SER A 121 -32.85 -30.79 -15.04
CA SER A 121 -33.57 -31.84 -14.30
C SER A 121 -32.58 -32.55 -13.39
N SER A 122 -32.63 -32.14 -12.13
CA SER A 122 -32.05 -32.90 -11.03
C SER A 122 -33.03 -34.01 -10.65
N GLY A 123 -32.56 -35.25 -10.65
CA GLY A 123 -33.25 -36.41 -10.08
C GLY A 123 -33.48 -37.53 -11.11
N GLU A 124 -32.88 -38.70 -10.93
CA GLU A 124 -33.51 -39.84 -10.25
C GLU A 124 -32.60 -41.11 -10.34
N ILE A 125 -32.43 -41.74 -9.16
CA ILE A 125 -32.24 -43.17 -8.82
C ILE A 125 -31.47 -44.07 -9.83
N ILE A 126 -30.33 -44.61 -9.35
CA ILE A 126 -29.73 -45.84 -9.89
C ILE A 126 -30.10 -46.97 -8.94
N ASP A 127 -30.97 -47.87 -9.39
CA ASP A 127 -31.18 -49.18 -8.78
C ASP A 127 -29.94 -50.06 -9.03
N ASN A 128 -29.38 -50.63 -7.97
CA ASN A 128 -28.31 -51.62 -8.03
C ASN A 128 -28.93 -53.02 -8.02
N ASP A 129 -28.92 -53.70 -9.17
CA ASP A 129 -28.99 -55.15 -9.26
C ASP A 129 -27.62 -55.64 -9.74
N GLU A 130 -26.85 -56.29 -8.85
CA GLU A 130 -26.18 -57.59 -9.04
C GLU A 130 -25.41 -58.02 -7.78
#